data_AF-A0A1C5FKH7-F1
#
_entry.id   AF-A0A1C5FKH7-F1
#
_cell.length_a   1.000
_cell.length_b   1.000
_cell.length_c   1.000
_cell.angle_alpha   90.00
_cell.angle_beta   90.00
_cell.angle_gamma   90.00
#
_symmetry.space_group_name_H-M   'P 1'
#
loop_
_entity.id
_entity.type
_entity.pdbx_description
1 polymer ?
#
loop_
_entity_poly.entity_id
_entity_poly.type
_entity_poly.pdbx_seq_one_letter_code
_entity_poly.pdbx_strand_id
1 'polypeptide(L)'
;MPGPAIWGGFRKGDIVAVQDRRGEWELMSHTPAPGVWHIEAARPKDRTPAEAHTDALRALADAPQVHRGDLVVQNFPEQVLAGTVGHVYRLGRWVAEATRTEADGHTWGLVDDVERLVVVTREQLDAAAQLDVEAGAHRGRIIQAVVTRHAGKFRVTCRCSPTIDLCRAGRATAWCSSVEAAWALWDWHTTGEAGPAPADFASPETTA
;
A
#
# COMPACT_ATOMS: atom_id res chain seq x y z
N MET A 1 -5.12 -16.69 10.75
CA MET A 1 -6.58 -16.48 10.67
C MET A 1 -7.14 -17.40 9.59
N PRO A 2 -8.32 -18.03 9.76
CA PRO A 2 -8.97 -18.74 8.67
C PRO A 2 -9.19 -17.77 7.50
N GLY A 3 -8.89 -18.20 6.28
CA GLY A 3 -9.10 -17.40 5.08
C GLY A 3 -10.58 -17.01 4.91
N PRO A 4 -10.89 -15.95 4.14
CA PRO A 4 -12.27 -15.55 3.93
C PRO A 4 -13.07 -16.72 3.34
N ALA A 5 -14.24 -16.99 3.92
CA ALA A 5 -15.13 -18.03 3.43
C ALA A 5 -15.48 -17.76 1.97
N ILE A 6 -15.22 -18.75 1.10
CA ILE A 6 -15.59 -18.71 -0.31
C ILE A 6 -16.92 -19.44 -0.44
N TRP A 7 -17.88 -18.80 -1.09
CA TRP A 7 -19.21 -19.37 -1.24
C TRP A 7 -19.70 -19.17 -2.66
N GLY A 8 -19.96 -20.29 -3.36
CA GLY A 8 -20.30 -20.24 -4.79
C GLY A 8 -19.21 -19.62 -5.66
N GLY A 9 -17.95 -19.64 -5.22
CA GLY A 9 -16.81 -19.05 -5.94
C GLY A 9 -16.55 -17.57 -5.64
N PHE A 10 -17.39 -16.92 -4.83
CA PHE A 10 -17.26 -15.51 -4.48
C PHE A 10 -16.87 -15.30 -3.01
N ARG A 11 -16.37 -14.11 -2.70
CA ARG A 11 -15.96 -13.66 -1.37
C ARG A 11 -16.60 -12.32 -1.03
N LYS A 12 -16.72 -12.05 0.27
CA LYS A 12 -17.06 -10.70 0.75
C LYS A 12 -16.04 -9.70 0.23
N GLY A 13 -16.52 -8.55 -0.27
CA GLY A 13 -15.71 -7.48 -0.85
C GLY A 13 -15.63 -7.56 -2.37
N ASP A 14 -15.86 -8.73 -2.98
CA ASP A 14 -15.80 -8.87 -4.44
C ASP A 14 -16.76 -7.89 -5.12
N ILE A 15 -16.30 -7.27 -6.20
CA ILE A 15 -17.13 -6.43 -7.05
C ILE A 15 -17.53 -7.22 -8.30
N VAL A 16 -18.84 -7.33 -8.52
CA VAL A 16 -19.45 -8.21 -9.51
C VAL A 16 -20.47 -7.46 -10.37
N ALA A 17 -20.79 -8.04 -11.53
CA ALA A 17 -22.03 -7.73 -12.23
C ALA A 17 -23.16 -8.63 -11.71
N VAL A 18 -24.39 -8.11 -11.75
CA VAL A 18 -25.59 -8.85 -11.35
C VAL A 18 -26.56 -8.89 -12.53
N GLN A 19 -27.03 -10.08 -12.87
CA GLN A 19 -27.99 -10.27 -13.96
C GLN A 19 -29.20 -9.35 -13.80
N ASP A 20 -29.62 -8.75 -14.91
CA ASP A 20 -30.78 -7.83 -14.99
C ASP A 20 -30.67 -6.56 -14.12
N ARG A 21 -29.47 -6.24 -13.62
CA ARG A 21 -29.18 -5.00 -12.90
C ARG A 21 -28.07 -4.22 -13.59
N ARG A 22 -28.20 -2.90 -13.57
CA ARG A 22 -27.19 -2.00 -14.13
C ARG A 22 -26.08 -1.72 -13.12
N GLY A 23 -24.86 -1.58 -13.63
CA GLY A 23 -23.68 -1.21 -12.86
C GLY A 23 -23.09 -2.36 -12.05
N GLU A 24 -22.07 -2.02 -11.28
CA GLU A 24 -21.26 -2.92 -10.47
C GLU A 24 -21.73 -2.93 -9.01
N TRP A 25 -21.59 -4.09 -8.37
CA TRP A 25 -22.12 -4.37 -7.04
C TRP A 25 -21.06 -5.03 -6.16
N GLU A 26 -20.89 -4.53 -4.95
CA GLU A 26 -19.99 -5.09 -3.93
C GLU A 26 -20.74 -6.12 -3.08
N LEU A 27 -20.13 -7.28 -2.88
CA LEU A 27 -20.67 -8.34 -2.02
C LEU A 27 -20.40 -8.04 -0.55
N MET A 28 -21.45 -7.81 0.24
CA MET A 28 -21.32 -7.35 1.63
C MET A 28 -21.29 -8.50 2.63
N SER A 29 -22.21 -9.45 2.50
CA SER A 29 -22.33 -10.61 3.37
C SER A 29 -23.26 -11.66 2.79
N HIS A 30 -23.16 -12.89 3.31
CA HIS A 30 -24.18 -13.91 3.12
C HIS A 30 -25.42 -13.59 3.92
N THR A 31 -26.58 -13.88 3.35
CA THR A 31 -27.81 -13.95 4.13
C THR A 31 -27.92 -15.35 4.79
N PRO A 32 -28.81 -15.52 5.78
CA PRO A 32 -29.11 -16.85 6.32
C PRO A 32 -29.72 -17.81 5.28
N ALA A 33 -30.27 -17.30 4.18
CA ALA A 33 -30.81 -18.12 3.10
C ALA A 33 -29.65 -18.67 2.24
N PRO A 34 -29.56 -20.00 2.05
CA PRO A 34 -28.58 -20.57 1.13
C PRO A 34 -28.82 -19.97 -0.26
N GLY A 35 -27.77 -19.42 -0.85
CA GLY A 35 -27.79 -18.99 -2.25
C GLY A 35 -27.72 -17.48 -2.38
N VAL A 36 -27.94 -16.73 -1.31
CA VAL A 36 -28.24 -15.30 -1.40
C VAL A 36 -27.16 -14.46 -0.73
N TRP A 37 -26.79 -13.38 -1.42
CA TRP A 37 -25.86 -12.36 -0.97
C TRP A 37 -26.59 -11.05 -0.71
N HIS A 38 -26.24 -10.38 0.39
CA HIS A 38 -26.45 -8.93 0.51
C HIS A 38 -25.39 -8.22 -0.32
N ILE A 39 -25.85 -7.31 -1.18
CA ILE A 39 -25.00 -6.54 -2.08
C ILE A 39 -25.31 -5.05 -1.97
N GLU A 40 -24.34 -4.22 -2.31
CA GLU A 40 -24.51 -2.77 -2.41
C GLU A 40 -23.95 -2.27 -3.74
N ALA A 41 -24.55 -1.22 -4.31
CA ALA A 41 -23.98 -0.60 -5.50
C ALA A 41 -22.54 -0.10 -5.22
N ALA A 42 -21.58 -0.46 -6.07
CA ALA A 42 -20.16 -0.10 -5.93
C ALA A 42 -19.92 1.35 -6.39
N ARG A 43 -20.36 2.31 -5.57
CA ARG A 43 -20.32 3.75 -5.83
C ARG A 43 -19.93 4.51 -4.56
N PRO A 44 -19.41 5.76 -4.68
CA PRO A 44 -19.02 6.54 -3.50
C PRO A 44 -20.22 7.08 -2.72
N LYS A 45 -21.38 7.25 -3.37
CA LYS A 45 -22.62 7.75 -2.77
C LYS A 45 -23.81 6.91 -3.24
N ASP A 46 -24.92 7.02 -2.50
CA ASP A 46 -26.22 6.40 -2.84
C ASP A 46 -26.12 4.87 -3.03
N ARG A 47 -25.34 4.23 -2.15
CA ARG A 47 -25.11 2.78 -2.13
C ARG A 47 -26.38 2.04 -1.73
N THR A 48 -27.21 1.77 -2.73
CA THR A 48 -28.50 1.13 -2.53
C THR A 48 -28.27 -0.35 -2.17
N PRO A 49 -28.73 -0.81 -1.00
CA PRO A 49 -28.63 -2.21 -0.62
C PRO A 49 -29.64 -3.04 -1.43
N ALA A 50 -29.25 -4.27 -1.74
CA ALA A 50 -30.12 -5.25 -2.38
C ALA A 50 -29.69 -6.68 -2.03
N GLU A 51 -30.45 -7.64 -2.53
CA GLU A 51 -30.08 -9.05 -2.47
C GLU A 51 -29.93 -9.63 -3.87
N ALA A 52 -29.04 -10.61 -4.05
CA ALA A 52 -28.89 -11.34 -5.30
C ALA A 52 -28.55 -12.81 -5.03
N HIS A 53 -29.09 -13.70 -5.86
CA HIS A 53 -28.72 -15.11 -5.84
C HIS A 53 -27.34 -15.30 -6.47
N THR A 54 -26.53 -16.22 -5.96
CA THR A 54 -25.20 -16.57 -6.47
C THR A 54 -25.21 -16.83 -7.98
N ASP A 55 -26.24 -17.52 -8.48
CA ASP A 55 -26.36 -17.86 -9.92
C ASP A 55 -26.56 -16.65 -10.82
N ALA A 56 -27.01 -15.51 -10.26
CA ALA A 56 -27.15 -14.23 -10.95
C ALA A 56 -25.87 -13.39 -10.92
N LEU A 57 -24.87 -13.78 -10.12
CA LEU A 57 -23.60 -13.06 -10.01
C LEU A 57 -22.65 -13.44 -11.16
N ARG A 58 -21.92 -12.45 -11.65
CA ARG A 58 -20.88 -12.64 -12.67
C ARG A 58 -19.62 -11.89 -12.24
N ALA A 59 -18.51 -12.62 -12.16
CA ALA A 59 -17.20 -12.02 -11.90
C ALA A 59 -16.85 -11.04 -13.03
N LEU A 60 -16.28 -9.89 -12.66
CA LEU A 60 -15.74 -8.94 -13.62
C LEU A 60 -14.31 -9.38 -13.96
N ALA A 61 -13.98 -9.45 -15.25
CA ALA A 61 -12.65 -9.88 -15.68
C ALA A 61 -11.53 -8.92 -15.23
N ASP A 62 -11.88 -7.66 -15.00
CA ASP A 62 -10.99 -6.60 -14.52
C ASP A 62 -11.32 -6.18 -13.08
N ALA A 63 -11.95 -7.05 -12.27
CA ALA A 63 -12.25 -6.75 -10.87
C ALA A 63 -10.99 -6.32 -10.09
N PRO A 64 -11.07 -5.24 -9.27
CA PRO A 64 -9.92 -4.77 -8.51
C PRO A 64 -9.59 -5.76 -7.40
N GLN A 65 -8.30 -5.87 -7.05
CA GLN A 65 -7.85 -6.68 -5.92
C GLN A 65 -7.94 -5.93 -4.58
N VAL A 66 -8.16 -4.62 -4.63
CA VAL A 66 -8.36 -3.74 -3.48
C VAL A 66 -9.84 -3.71 -3.15
N HIS A 67 -10.17 -3.94 -1.88
CA HIS A 67 -11.52 -4.01 -1.37
C HIS A 67 -11.75 -3.01 -0.23
N ARG A 68 -13.02 -2.76 0.08
CA ARG A 68 -13.39 -1.99 1.26
C ARG A 68 -12.85 -2.62 2.54
N GLY A 69 -12.29 -1.78 3.40
CA GLY A 69 -11.69 -2.18 4.66
C GLY A 69 -10.23 -2.59 4.55
N ASP A 70 -9.71 -2.78 3.32
CA ASP A 70 -8.29 -3.02 3.11
C ASP A 70 -7.48 -1.82 3.59
N LEU A 71 -6.32 -2.14 4.15
CA LEU A 71 -5.31 -1.15 4.47
C LEU A 71 -4.36 -1.06 3.27
N VAL A 72 -4.21 0.13 2.71
CA VAL A 72 -3.44 0.34 1.48
C VAL A 72 -2.41 1.43 1.65
N VAL A 73 -1.27 1.27 0.96
CA VAL A 73 -0.31 2.35 0.70
C VAL A 73 -0.21 2.57 -0.80
N GLN A 74 0.17 3.78 -1.22
CA GLN A 74 0.59 3.98 -2.60
C GLN A 74 1.90 3.23 -2.85
N ASN A 75 2.07 2.72 -4.06
CA ASN A 75 3.25 2.00 -4.52
C ASN A 75 4.43 2.95 -4.78
N PHE A 76 4.79 3.75 -3.77
CA PHE A 76 5.95 4.62 -3.75
C PHE A 76 6.89 4.20 -2.61
N PRO A 77 8.21 4.19 -2.85
CA PRO A 77 9.17 3.73 -1.84
C PRO A 77 9.14 4.51 -0.53
N GLU A 78 8.71 5.77 -0.56
CA GLU A 78 8.62 6.69 0.59
C GLU A 78 7.34 6.56 1.39
N GLN A 79 6.36 5.85 0.85
CA GLN A 79 5.03 5.90 1.40
C GLN A 79 4.94 5.04 2.65
N VAL A 80 4.90 5.71 3.80
CA VAL A 80 4.74 5.09 5.11
C VAL A 80 3.33 5.27 5.68
N LEU A 81 2.56 6.22 5.13
CA LEU A 81 1.20 6.48 5.58
C LEU A 81 0.21 5.61 4.80
N ALA A 82 -0.36 4.63 5.49
CA ALA A 82 -1.44 3.81 4.97
C ALA A 82 -2.81 4.47 5.16
N GLY A 83 -3.74 4.14 4.28
CA GLY A 83 -5.15 4.52 4.39
C GLY A 83 -6.06 3.30 4.42
N THR A 84 -7.19 3.42 5.10
CA THR A 84 -8.23 2.40 5.08
C THR A 84 -9.20 2.70 3.95
N VAL A 85 -9.39 1.73 3.06
CA VAL A 85 -10.29 1.87 1.90
C VAL A 85 -11.74 1.93 2.36
N GLY A 86 -12.44 3.02 2.06
CA GLY A 86 -13.87 3.17 2.33
C GLY A 86 -14.76 2.77 1.16
N HIS A 87 -14.31 3.06 -0.07
CA HIS A 87 -15.06 2.79 -1.29
C HIS A 87 -14.14 2.37 -2.44
N VAL A 88 -14.61 1.46 -3.28
CA VAL A 88 -13.98 1.08 -4.54
C VAL A 88 -15.03 1.14 -5.64
N TYR A 89 -14.75 1.87 -6.71
CA TYR A 89 -15.74 2.17 -7.75
C TYR A 89 -15.06 2.57 -9.07
N ARG A 90 -15.84 2.68 -10.15
CA ARG A 90 -15.33 2.99 -11.49
C ARG A 90 -15.57 4.46 -11.87
N LEU A 91 -14.51 5.15 -12.29
CA LEU A 91 -14.50 6.49 -12.92
C LEU A 91 -13.67 6.43 -14.20
N GLY A 92 -14.14 5.69 -15.21
CA GLY A 92 -13.36 5.33 -16.41
C GLY A 92 -12.31 4.24 -16.15
N ARG A 93 -11.71 4.24 -14.95
CA ARG A 93 -10.85 3.20 -14.37
C ARG A 93 -11.30 2.87 -12.94
N TRP A 94 -10.80 1.78 -12.38
CA TRP A 94 -11.03 1.49 -10.97
C TRP A 94 -10.26 2.46 -10.07
N VAL A 95 -10.96 3.02 -9.10
CA VAL A 95 -10.39 3.89 -8.08
C VAL A 95 -10.82 3.40 -6.70
N ALA A 96 -9.98 3.66 -5.71
CA ALA A 96 -10.31 3.47 -4.31
C ALA A 96 -10.22 4.81 -3.58
N GLU A 97 -11.23 5.09 -2.76
CA GLU A 97 -11.19 6.19 -1.79
C GLU A 97 -10.70 5.63 -0.45
N ALA A 98 -9.55 6.11 0.01
CA ALA A 98 -8.95 5.67 1.25
C ALA A 98 -8.80 6.84 2.23
N THR A 99 -9.22 6.62 3.47
CA THR A 99 -9.06 7.58 4.57
C THR A 99 -7.73 7.34 5.25
N ARG A 100 -6.91 8.39 5.37
CA ARG A 100 -5.60 8.37 6.03
C ARG A 100 -5.68 9.20 7.30
N THR A 101 -4.99 8.75 8.33
CA THR A 101 -4.94 9.41 9.64
C THR A 101 -3.50 9.66 10.01
N GLU A 102 -3.13 10.92 10.19
CA GLU A 102 -1.80 11.32 10.63
C GLU A 102 -1.63 11.11 12.15
N ALA A 103 -0.39 11.23 12.62
CA ALA A 103 -0.06 11.00 14.03
C ALA A 103 -0.74 12.00 14.99
N ASP A 104 -1.07 13.19 14.51
CA ASP A 104 -1.82 14.22 15.25
C ASP A 104 -3.35 13.99 15.24
N GLY A 105 -3.81 12.91 14.59
CA GLY A 105 -5.22 12.56 14.46
C GLY A 105 -5.93 13.27 13.30
N HIS A 106 -5.24 14.10 12.51
CA HIS A 106 -5.81 14.70 11.31
C HIS A 106 -6.18 13.60 10.30
N THR A 107 -7.40 13.65 9.78
CA THR A 107 -7.89 12.69 8.78
C THR A 107 -8.23 13.34 7.47
N TRP A 108 -7.87 12.68 6.37
CA TRP A 108 -8.18 13.11 5.01
C TRP A 108 -8.42 11.92 4.09
N GLY A 109 -9.30 12.12 3.10
CA GLY A 109 -9.60 11.13 2.08
C GLY A 109 -8.79 11.39 0.82
N LEU A 110 -8.29 10.32 0.19
CA LEU A 110 -7.66 10.38 -1.12
C LEU A 110 -8.33 9.38 -2.06
N VAL A 111 -8.60 9.83 -3.28
CA VAL A 111 -9.01 8.95 -4.38
C VAL A 111 -7.77 8.59 -5.19
N ASP A 112 -7.41 7.32 -5.14
CA ASP A 112 -6.26 6.76 -5.84
C ASP A 112 -6.71 5.75 -6.90
N ASP A 113 -5.92 5.64 -7.97
CA ASP A 113 -6.02 4.52 -8.92
C ASP A 113 -5.67 3.22 -8.20
N VAL A 114 -6.49 2.18 -8.33
CA VAL A 114 -6.24 0.89 -7.66
C VAL A 114 -4.94 0.24 -8.13
N GLU A 115 -4.48 0.51 -9.35
CA GLU A 115 -3.20 -0.01 -9.88
C GLU A 115 -1.98 0.59 -9.16
N ARG A 116 -2.16 1.74 -8.49
CA ARG A 116 -1.11 2.40 -7.71
C ARG A 116 -1.15 2.04 -6.24
N LEU A 117 -2.09 1.21 -5.82
CA LEU A 117 -2.27 0.81 -4.43
C LEU A 117 -1.73 -0.60 -4.19
N VAL A 118 -1.11 -0.78 -3.03
CA VAL A 118 -0.69 -2.08 -2.53
C VAL A 118 -1.42 -2.32 -1.22
N VAL A 119 -2.13 -3.44 -1.14
CA VAL A 119 -2.74 -3.91 0.11
C VAL A 119 -1.64 -4.38 1.04
N VAL A 120 -1.64 -3.85 2.26
CA VAL A 120 -0.68 -4.15 3.31
C VAL A 120 -1.42 -4.57 4.57
N THR A 121 -0.75 -5.27 5.47
CA THR A 121 -1.29 -5.59 6.79
C THR A 121 -0.83 -4.58 7.82
N ARG A 122 -1.53 -4.52 8.96
CA ARG A 122 -1.11 -3.69 10.09
C ARG A 122 0.26 -4.13 10.59
N GLU A 123 0.50 -5.44 10.67
CA GLU A 123 1.77 -6.01 11.13
C GLU A 123 2.94 -5.62 10.22
N GLN A 124 2.73 -5.57 8.89
CA GLN A 124 3.77 -5.11 7.95
C GLN A 124 4.15 -3.65 8.17
N LEU A 125 3.17 -2.79 8.48
CA LEU A 125 3.42 -1.38 8.77
C LEU A 125 4.08 -1.18 10.13
N ASP A 126 3.59 -1.89 11.16
CA ASP A 126 4.10 -1.78 12.52
C ASP A 126 5.53 -2.35 12.64
N ALA A 127 5.88 -3.34 11.82
CA ALA A 127 7.24 -3.88 11.76
C ALA A 127 8.22 -2.99 10.98
N ALA A 128 7.73 -2.05 10.17
CA ALA A 128 8.58 -1.23 9.31
C ALA A 128 9.30 -0.17 10.14
N ALA A 129 10.63 -0.23 10.15
CA ALA A 129 11.43 0.72 10.90
C ALA A 129 11.34 2.14 10.31
N GLN A 130 11.10 3.12 11.17
CA GLN A 130 11.14 4.55 10.85
C GLN A 130 11.93 5.26 11.94
N LEU A 131 13.14 5.70 11.61
CA LEU A 131 14.07 6.31 12.55
C LEU A 131 14.42 7.72 12.07
N ASP A 132 14.09 8.74 12.84
CA ASP A 132 14.67 10.07 12.67
C ASP A 132 16.11 10.04 13.21
N VAL A 133 17.06 10.56 12.43
CA VAL A 133 18.49 10.51 12.76
C VAL A 133 19.12 11.91 12.71
N GLU A 134 20.00 12.19 13.68
CA GLU A 134 20.63 13.49 13.85
C GLU A 134 22.12 13.33 14.21
N ALA A 135 23.00 14.10 13.57
CA ALA A 135 24.41 14.15 13.91
C ALA A 135 25.01 15.50 13.51
N GLY A 136 25.44 16.31 14.49
CA GLY A 136 25.91 17.68 14.23
C GLY A 136 24.87 18.51 13.46
N ALA A 137 25.25 19.00 12.28
CA ALA A 137 24.38 19.77 11.39
C ALA A 137 23.46 18.90 10.49
N HIS A 138 23.62 17.58 10.51
CA HIS A 138 22.84 16.67 9.68
C HIS A 138 21.53 16.28 10.39
N ARG A 139 20.46 16.25 9.59
CA ARG A 139 19.11 15.84 10.00
C ARG A 139 18.52 14.98 8.90
N GLY A 140 18.08 13.77 9.24
CA GLY A 140 17.75 12.75 8.25
C GLY A 140 16.77 11.71 8.75
N ARG A 141 16.50 10.71 7.91
CA ARG A 141 15.67 9.56 8.25
C ARG A 141 16.24 8.27 7.68
N ILE A 142 16.11 7.19 8.45
CA ILE A 142 16.26 5.81 7.99
C ILE A 142 14.86 5.18 7.97
N ILE A 143 14.37 4.84 6.78
CA ILE A 143 12.99 4.35 6.57
C ILE A 143 13.04 3.00 5.86
N GLN A 144 12.42 1.98 6.43
CA GLN A 144 12.24 0.71 5.74
C GLN A 144 11.07 0.79 4.76
N ALA A 145 11.30 0.45 3.49
CA ALA A 145 10.21 0.36 2.51
C ALA A 145 9.34 -0.87 2.81
N VAL A 146 8.03 -0.66 2.80
CA VAL A 146 7.03 -1.73 2.99
C VAL A 146 6.62 -2.36 1.66
N VAL A 147 6.70 -1.60 0.58
CA VAL A 147 6.19 -1.95 -0.75
C VAL A 147 7.24 -1.72 -1.84
N THR A 148 6.87 -1.95 -3.10
CA THR A 148 7.74 -1.93 -4.29
C THR A 148 8.80 -3.05 -4.29
N ARG A 149 9.71 -3.03 -5.29
CA ARG A 149 10.93 -3.87 -5.34
C ARG A 149 11.93 -3.60 -4.19
N HIS A 150 11.68 -2.57 -3.38
CA HIS A 150 12.50 -2.21 -2.23
C HIS A 150 11.91 -2.68 -0.90
N ALA A 151 10.80 -3.43 -0.89
CA ALA A 151 10.22 -3.97 0.34
C ALA A 151 11.28 -4.67 1.20
N GLY A 152 11.36 -4.29 2.48
CA GLY A 152 12.35 -4.77 3.45
C GLY A 152 13.69 -4.02 3.44
N LYS A 153 14.00 -3.24 2.39
CA LYS A 153 15.22 -2.42 2.28
C LYS A 153 15.02 -1.08 2.99
N PHE A 154 16.14 -0.48 3.41
CA PHE A 154 16.19 0.74 4.19
C PHE A 154 16.67 1.90 3.33
N ARG A 155 15.91 2.99 3.27
CA ARG A 155 16.33 4.23 2.64
C ARG A 155 16.98 5.14 3.66
N VAL A 156 18.11 5.74 3.33
CA VAL A 156 18.76 6.77 4.15
C VAL A 156 18.68 8.13 3.47
N THR A 157 18.15 9.12 4.18
CA THR A 157 17.94 10.49 3.67
C THR A 157 18.59 11.53 4.58
N CYS A 158 19.06 12.64 4.00
CA CYS A 158 19.56 13.80 4.75
C CYS A 158 19.02 15.10 4.14
N ARG A 159 18.64 16.07 4.98
CA ARG A 159 18.20 17.41 4.55
C ARG A 159 19.34 18.35 4.14
N CYS A 160 20.58 17.90 4.31
CA CYS A 160 21.77 18.68 4.01
C CYS A 160 22.06 18.82 2.50
N SER A 161 21.43 17.99 1.65
CA SER A 161 21.56 18.03 0.20
C SER A 161 20.23 18.41 -0.48
N PRO A 162 20.25 19.12 -1.61
CA PRO A 162 19.04 19.36 -2.42
C PRO A 162 18.44 18.06 -2.97
N THR A 163 19.25 17.02 -3.16
CA THR A 163 18.75 15.66 -3.38
C THR A 163 18.62 15.01 -2.00
N ILE A 164 17.39 14.75 -1.55
CA ILE A 164 17.09 14.19 -0.22
C ILE A 164 17.85 12.87 0.04
N ASP A 165 18.27 12.18 -1.03
CA ASP A 165 19.06 10.95 -1.02
C ASP A 165 20.56 11.16 -0.81
N LEU A 166 21.14 10.28 0.02
CA LEU A 166 22.59 10.13 0.11
C LEU A 166 23.15 9.48 -1.15
N CYS A 167 24.16 10.12 -1.73
CA CYS A 167 24.82 9.64 -2.92
C CYS A 167 26.04 8.78 -2.54
N ARG A 168 26.24 7.66 -3.25
CA ARG A 168 27.46 6.85 -3.19
C ARG A 168 28.14 6.91 -4.54
N ALA A 169 29.42 7.26 -4.59
CA ALA A 169 30.20 7.30 -5.83
C ALA A 169 29.49 8.10 -6.96
N GLY A 170 28.84 9.22 -6.62
CA GLY A 170 28.10 10.06 -7.58
C GLY A 170 26.75 9.49 -8.06
N ARG A 171 26.28 8.38 -7.48
CA ARG A 171 24.95 7.78 -7.75
C ARG A 171 24.05 7.90 -6.53
N ALA A 172 22.80 8.29 -6.74
CA ALA A 172 21.77 8.26 -5.70
C ALA A 172 21.41 6.78 -5.42
N THR A 173 22.09 6.17 -4.45
CA THR A 173 21.85 4.80 -3.99
C THR A 173 21.66 4.83 -2.50
N ALA A 174 20.50 5.36 -2.09
CA ALA A 174 20.10 5.50 -0.69
C ALA A 174 19.55 4.18 -0.09
N TRP A 175 19.42 3.12 -0.90
CA TRP A 175 18.82 1.84 -0.47
C TRP A 175 19.84 0.88 0.10
N CYS A 176 19.53 0.41 1.28
CA CYS A 176 20.33 -0.45 2.10
C CYS A 176 19.61 -1.79 2.37
N SER A 177 20.33 -2.91 2.38
CA SER A 177 19.74 -4.24 2.60
C SER A 177 19.43 -4.52 4.06
N SER A 178 20.05 -3.80 4.99
CA SER A 178 19.82 -3.93 6.44
C SER A 178 19.85 -2.58 7.16
N VAL A 179 19.38 -2.58 8.41
CA VAL A 179 19.39 -1.38 9.27
C VAL A 179 20.82 -1.00 9.67
N GLU A 180 21.69 -1.99 9.90
CA GLU A 180 23.10 -1.78 10.26
C GLU A 180 23.85 -1.09 9.11
N ALA A 181 23.59 -1.52 7.87
CA ALA A 181 24.20 -0.92 6.70
C ALA A 181 23.62 0.48 6.38
N ALA A 182 22.35 0.73 6.73
CA ALA A 182 21.78 2.08 6.75
C ALA A 182 22.44 3.01 7.77
N TRP A 183 22.70 2.52 8.99
CA TRP A 183 23.45 3.26 10.01
C TRP A 183 24.88 3.54 9.58
N ALA A 184 25.59 2.54 9.04
CA ALA A 184 26.94 2.75 8.52
C ALA A 184 26.97 3.83 7.43
N LEU A 185 25.98 3.83 6.53
CA LEU A 185 25.85 4.86 5.49
C LEU A 185 25.61 6.26 6.10
N TRP A 186 24.75 6.36 7.11
CA TRP A 186 24.52 7.62 7.83
C TRP A 186 25.78 8.12 8.53
N ASP A 187 26.49 7.26 9.25
CA ASP A 187 27.71 7.61 9.98
C ASP A 187 28.84 8.04 9.04
N TRP A 188 29.04 7.32 7.93
CA TRP A 188 29.99 7.72 6.90
C TRP A 188 29.66 9.11 6.32
N HIS A 189 28.40 9.37 6.02
CA HIS A 189 27.97 10.66 5.50
C HIS A 189 28.20 11.80 6.50
N THR A 190 27.83 11.59 7.77
CA THR A 190 27.92 12.63 8.81
C THR A 190 29.34 12.91 9.29
N THR A 191 30.28 12.00 9.02
CA THR A 191 31.71 12.17 9.28
C THR A 191 32.49 12.77 8.11
N GLY A 192 31.78 13.31 7.12
CA GLY A 192 32.37 14.02 5.98
C GLY A 192 32.78 13.10 4.82
N GLU A 193 32.18 11.92 4.71
CA GLU A 193 32.36 10.99 3.59
C GLU A 193 33.83 10.54 3.40
N ALA A 194 34.58 10.51 4.50
CA ALA A 194 36.00 10.15 4.49
C ALA A 194 36.17 8.64 4.22
N GLY A 195 37.00 8.30 3.23
CA GLY A 195 37.28 6.92 2.85
C GLY A 195 36.20 6.29 1.94
N PRO A 196 36.28 4.97 1.69
CA PRO A 196 35.32 4.30 0.83
C PRO A 196 33.93 4.33 1.46
N ALA A 197 32.92 4.63 0.65
CA ALA A 197 31.53 4.54 1.09
C ALA A 197 31.21 3.11 1.56
N PRO A 198 30.45 2.94 2.67
CA PRO A 198 30.01 1.64 3.14
C PRO A 198 29.34 0.86 2.01
N ALA A 199 29.85 -0.36 1.80
CA ALA A 199 29.28 -1.27 0.83
C ALA A 199 27.92 -1.76 1.34
N ASP A 200 26.86 -1.42 0.62
CA ASP A 200 25.57 -2.08 0.79
C ASP A 200 25.02 -2.40 -0.58
N PHE A 201 25.27 -3.64 -0.98
CA PHE A 201 24.74 -4.20 -2.20
C PHE A 201 23.42 -4.89 -1.86
N ALA A 202 22.30 -4.19 -2.05
CA ALA A 202 21.18 -4.88 -2.64
C ALA A 202 21.60 -5.18 -4.09
N SER A 203 22.30 -6.29 -4.33
CA SER A 203 22.62 -6.69 -5.69
C SER A 203 21.34 -6.63 -6.52
N PRO A 204 21.33 -5.97 -7.69
CA PRO A 204 20.28 -6.25 -8.64
C PRO A 204 20.38 -7.76 -8.90
N GLU A 205 19.30 -8.50 -8.67
CA GLU A 205 19.20 -9.84 -9.23
C GLU A 205 19.41 -9.67 -10.74
N THR A 206 20.58 -10.06 -11.21
CA THR A 206 20.85 -10.28 -12.61
C THR A 206 19.89 -11.39 -13.03
N THR A 207 18.79 -11.00 -13.66
CA THR A 207 17.90 -11.96 -14.31
C THR A 207 18.69 -12.53 -15.47
N ALA A 208 19.04 -13.82 -15.35
CA ALA A 208 19.54 -14.64 -16.44
C ALA A 208 18.37 -15.11 -17.31
#